data_AF-A0A6I8T8B6-F1
#
_entry.id   AF-A0A6I8T8B6-F1
#
_cell.length_a   1.000
_cell.length_b   1.000
_cell.length_c   1.000
_cell.angle_alpha   90.00
_cell.angle_beta   90.00
_cell.angle_gamma   90.00
#
_symmetry.space_group_name_H-M   'P 1'
#
loop_
_entity.id
_entity.type
_entity.pdbx_description
1 polymer ?
#
loop_
_entity_poly.entity_id
_entity_poly.type
_entity_poly.pdbx_seq_one_letter_code
_entity_poly.pdbx_strand_id
1 'polypeptide(L)'
;MASHKRAFDRVAFEMKRNFCTVVLILFIVCLTCVASVEENAVKSREKRSPKPQFPKFIFGQIAKWIPKVIKQGGQVVEKVEQFVSKNPGTVGAAVVGGVGVATVLGQKRERQPVFFNIGSPRSLMLPVDGNLTWAQGERSWIACPPSEGSRNSIRGIYLVSAEIECKDGYDFEYVHNGAVFDITQVQCDNRVTGNVKTDAARVQCPGTHKTIGFDVTFPTIGNRFFDLYQICFDEPSATAIYTHHTLIGNEIEHKCFSTRPDFKSAGFPQGLAVSSAYNQESQLNRLVALFGADPNPWGSAEVYYNLSYLQRGHLVPDADQLFTTWQWSTYFYLNVVGMWEHINNGNWKYLESNVRTLAQNAKKTLEVYTGVYDTLSLCSLWDHCPEFTLSNGRIPVPKWLWKVVKSPDLNAAIALVVSNNPFVGEDPICGLNGASHGWNSSIVSNITYGTVSYCRVQDLQTVVGNIPQEAMAPSILSFVVSTT
;
A
#
# COMPACT_ATOMS: atom_id res chain seq x y z
N MET A 1 2.53 -40.99 -19.11
CA MET A 1 1.13 -41.15 -18.64
C MET A 1 0.99 -41.48 -17.15
N ALA A 2 1.90 -42.22 -16.50
CA ALA A 2 1.80 -42.55 -15.07
C ALA A 2 2.17 -41.42 -14.08
N SER A 3 2.95 -40.40 -14.48
CA SER A 3 3.31 -39.26 -13.61
C SER A 3 2.21 -38.20 -13.52
N HIS A 4 1.49 -37.94 -14.61
CA HIS A 4 0.37 -37.00 -14.64
C HIS A 4 -0.82 -37.46 -13.78
N LYS A 5 -1.09 -38.77 -13.69
CA LYS A 5 -2.12 -39.31 -12.81
C LYS A 5 -1.80 -39.09 -11.33
N ARG A 6 -0.53 -39.23 -10.92
CA ARG A 6 -0.10 -38.96 -9.52
C ARG A 6 -0.12 -37.47 -9.16
N ALA A 7 0.17 -36.58 -10.11
CA ALA A 7 0.05 -35.13 -9.90
C ALA A 7 -1.42 -34.70 -9.78
N PHE A 8 -2.29 -35.28 -10.61
CA PHE A 8 -3.74 -35.03 -10.57
C PHE A 8 -4.40 -35.54 -9.28
N ASP A 9 -4.04 -36.76 -8.85
CA ASP A 9 -4.51 -37.33 -7.58
C ASP A 9 -4.02 -36.51 -6.37
N ARG A 10 -2.82 -35.90 -6.44
CA ARG A 10 -2.31 -34.97 -5.41
C ARG A 10 -3.07 -33.65 -5.35
N VAL A 11 -3.39 -33.05 -6.50
CA VAL A 11 -4.15 -31.77 -6.54
C VAL A 11 -5.61 -31.99 -6.09
N ALA A 12 -6.24 -33.08 -6.50
CA ALA A 12 -7.58 -33.45 -6.03
C ALA A 12 -7.59 -33.76 -4.52
N PHE A 13 -6.54 -34.41 -4.00
CA PHE A 13 -6.36 -34.65 -2.58
C PHE A 13 -6.12 -33.34 -1.79
N GLU A 14 -5.33 -32.40 -2.31
CA GLU A 14 -5.11 -31.09 -1.67
C GLU A 14 -6.32 -30.16 -1.73
N MET A 15 -7.13 -30.19 -2.81
CA MET A 15 -8.39 -29.44 -2.87
C MET A 15 -9.43 -30.01 -1.90
N LYS A 16 -9.56 -31.33 -1.78
CA LYS A 16 -10.40 -31.96 -0.74
C LYS A 16 -9.89 -31.66 0.66
N ARG A 17 -8.56 -31.67 0.87
CA ARG A 17 -7.94 -31.29 2.15
C ARG A 17 -8.26 -29.85 2.50
N ASN A 18 -8.04 -28.90 1.59
CA ASN A 18 -8.29 -27.48 1.81
C ASN A 18 -9.78 -27.17 2.02
N PHE A 19 -10.69 -27.87 1.33
CA PHE A 19 -12.13 -27.73 1.56
C PHE A 19 -12.54 -28.28 2.93
N CYS A 20 -12.05 -29.45 3.33
CA CYS A 20 -12.23 -29.97 4.69
C CYS A 20 -11.59 -29.06 5.75
N THR A 21 -10.45 -28.44 5.47
CA THR A 21 -9.78 -27.49 6.36
C THR A 21 -10.60 -26.21 6.53
N VAL A 22 -11.20 -25.68 5.46
CA VAL A 22 -12.09 -24.51 5.55
C VAL A 22 -13.36 -24.83 6.33
N VAL A 23 -13.95 -26.02 6.14
CA VAL A 23 -15.11 -26.48 6.92
C VAL A 23 -14.75 -26.72 8.39
N LEU A 24 -13.56 -27.26 8.67
CA LEU A 24 -13.06 -27.46 10.02
C LEU A 24 -12.74 -26.13 10.71
N ILE A 25 -12.17 -25.15 10.00
CA ILE A 25 -11.94 -23.79 10.51
C ILE A 25 -13.27 -23.10 10.82
N LEU A 26 -14.28 -23.22 9.96
CA LEU A 26 -15.62 -22.69 10.23
C LEU A 26 -16.30 -23.39 11.43
N PHE A 27 -16.08 -24.69 11.62
CA PHE A 27 -16.55 -25.43 12.80
C PHE A 27 -15.81 -25.02 14.09
N ILE A 28 -14.50 -24.81 14.02
CA ILE A 28 -13.67 -24.35 15.15
C ILE A 28 -14.05 -22.92 15.53
N VAL A 29 -14.29 -22.03 14.57
CA VAL A 29 -14.78 -20.65 14.81
C VAL A 29 -16.17 -20.66 15.45
N CYS A 30 -17.06 -21.59 15.05
CA CYS A 30 -18.34 -21.78 15.72
C CYS A 30 -18.19 -22.30 17.16
N LEU A 31 -17.26 -23.23 17.42
CA LEU A 31 -17.02 -23.79 18.75
C LEU A 31 -16.33 -22.79 19.70
N THR A 32 -15.42 -21.94 19.20
CA THR A 32 -14.79 -20.88 20.00
C THR A 32 -15.77 -19.75 20.33
N CYS A 33 -16.73 -19.46 19.44
CA CYS A 33 -17.85 -18.57 19.77
C CYS A 33 -18.79 -19.14 20.85
N VAL A 34 -18.91 -20.46 20.98
CA VAL A 34 -19.71 -21.10 22.05
C VAL A 34 -18.95 -21.12 23.38
N ALA A 35 -17.64 -21.38 23.37
CA ALA A 35 -16.80 -21.40 24.58
C ALA A 35 -16.61 -20.00 25.20
N SER A 36 -16.57 -18.94 24.39
CA SER A 36 -16.46 -17.55 24.88
C SER A 36 -17.74 -17.04 25.58
N VAL A 37 -18.86 -17.75 25.45
CA VAL A 37 -20.13 -17.44 26.12
C VAL A 37 -20.23 -18.13 27.49
N GLU A 38 -19.51 -19.23 27.72
CA GLU A 38 -19.52 -19.94 29.02
C GLU A 38 -18.51 -19.41 30.03
N GLU A 39 -17.41 -18.77 29.60
CA GLU A 39 -16.37 -18.27 30.52
C GLU A 39 -16.73 -16.94 31.20
N ASN A 40 -17.70 -16.19 30.68
CA ASN A 40 -18.20 -14.94 31.28
C ASN A 40 -19.36 -15.13 32.27
N ALA A 41 -19.72 -16.37 32.62
CA ALA A 41 -20.83 -16.67 33.55
C ALA A 41 -20.39 -16.89 35.01
N VAL A 42 -19.10 -16.76 35.35
CA VAL A 42 -18.62 -16.89 36.74
C VAL A 42 -17.69 -15.73 37.12
N LYS A 43 -18.26 -14.54 37.33
CA LYS A 43 -17.96 -13.69 38.51
C LYS A 43 -18.83 -12.43 38.52
N SER A 44 -19.36 -12.15 39.72
CA SER A 44 -20.11 -10.98 40.19
C SER A 44 -21.63 -10.95 39.95
N ARG A 45 -22.36 -11.22 41.05
CA ARG A 45 -23.74 -10.82 41.33
C ARG A 45 -23.75 -9.31 41.61
N GLU A 46 -24.57 -8.53 40.92
CA GLU A 46 -25.70 -7.79 41.51
C GLU A 46 -26.50 -6.93 40.49
N LYS A 47 -27.83 -7.06 40.59
CA LYS A 47 -28.94 -6.19 40.16
C LYS A 47 -29.35 -6.10 38.67
N ARG A 48 -30.67 -6.23 38.49
CA ARG A 48 -31.48 -6.50 37.27
C ARG A 48 -31.65 -5.31 36.32
N SER A 49 -31.67 -5.58 35.01
CA SER A 49 -32.63 -5.07 33.97
C SER A 49 -32.40 -5.77 32.60
N PRO A 50 -33.32 -5.70 31.59
CA PRO A 50 -33.85 -6.86 30.86
C PRO A 50 -32.98 -7.44 29.72
N LYS A 51 -33.23 -8.73 29.41
CA LYS A 51 -32.61 -9.53 28.33
C LYS A 51 -32.95 -9.01 26.93
N PRO A 52 -31.99 -8.96 25.97
CA PRO A 52 -32.33 -8.90 24.56
C PRO A 52 -32.81 -10.28 24.08
N GLN A 53 -34.03 -10.35 23.55
CA GLN A 53 -34.48 -11.51 22.77
C GLN A 53 -33.86 -11.45 21.38
N PHE A 54 -32.94 -12.37 21.07
CA PHE A 54 -32.58 -12.68 19.69
C PHE A 54 -33.65 -13.60 19.07
N PRO A 55 -34.19 -13.29 17.88
CA PRO A 55 -35.26 -14.08 17.30
C PRO A 55 -34.75 -15.43 16.80
N LYS A 56 -35.40 -16.52 17.24
CA LYS A 56 -35.22 -17.93 16.81
C LYS A 56 -35.38 -18.17 15.28
N PHE A 57 -35.58 -17.12 14.49
CA PHE A 57 -35.84 -17.16 13.05
C PHE A 57 -34.55 -17.32 12.22
N ILE A 58 -33.39 -16.87 12.73
CA ILE A 58 -32.12 -16.86 11.97
C ILE A 58 -31.49 -18.26 11.88
N PHE A 59 -31.56 -19.07 12.93
CA PHE A 59 -31.00 -20.44 12.94
C PHE A 59 -31.75 -21.40 12.00
N GLY A 60 -33.07 -21.26 11.86
CA GLY A 60 -33.88 -22.10 10.98
C GLY A 60 -33.65 -21.85 9.48
N GLN A 61 -33.16 -20.66 9.11
CA GLN A 61 -32.85 -20.30 7.72
C GLN A 61 -31.44 -20.77 7.31
N ILE A 62 -30.45 -20.65 8.20
CA ILE A 62 -29.07 -21.08 7.95
C ILE A 62 -28.98 -22.61 7.79
N ALA A 63 -29.71 -23.39 8.61
CA ALA A 63 -29.75 -24.85 8.52
C ALA A 63 -30.36 -25.38 7.20
N LYS A 64 -31.21 -24.60 6.52
CA LYS A 64 -31.79 -24.94 5.21
C LYS A 64 -30.89 -24.54 4.04
N TRP A 65 -29.93 -23.64 4.26
CA TRP A 65 -29.06 -23.10 3.23
C TRP A 65 -27.84 -23.99 2.96
N ILE A 66 -27.27 -24.59 4.02
CA ILE A 66 -26.06 -25.43 3.96
C ILE A 66 -26.19 -26.60 2.97
N PRO A 67 -27.28 -27.41 2.96
CA PRO A 67 -27.41 -28.50 1.99
C PRO A 67 -27.57 -28.01 0.54
N LYS A 68 -28.16 -26.82 0.35
CA LYS A 68 -28.36 -26.19 -0.97
C LYS A 68 -27.05 -25.70 -1.56
N VAL A 69 -26.18 -25.10 -0.75
CA VAL A 69 -24.84 -24.64 -1.15
C VAL A 69 -23.93 -25.82 -1.48
N ILE A 70 -23.99 -26.90 -0.69
CA ILE A 70 -23.23 -28.12 -0.97
C ILE A 70 -23.69 -28.75 -2.30
N LYS A 71 -25.00 -28.78 -2.57
CA LYS A 71 -25.54 -29.32 -3.82
C LYS A 71 -25.20 -28.44 -5.04
N GLN A 72 -25.24 -27.11 -4.90
CA GLN A 72 -24.81 -26.18 -5.95
C GLN A 72 -23.29 -26.24 -6.17
N GLY A 73 -22.49 -26.39 -5.12
CA GLY A 73 -21.05 -26.60 -5.21
C GLY A 73 -20.70 -27.89 -5.97
N GLY A 74 -21.42 -28.99 -5.69
CA GLY A 74 -21.26 -30.25 -6.44
C GLY A 74 -21.60 -30.11 -7.92
N GLN A 75 -22.69 -29.40 -8.26
CA GLN A 75 -23.08 -29.16 -9.66
C GLN A 75 -22.13 -28.23 -10.42
N VAL A 76 -21.47 -27.29 -9.72
CA VAL A 76 -20.43 -26.42 -10.31
C VAL A 76 -19.17 -27.24 -10.59
N VAL A 77 -18.76 -28.13 -9.68
CA VAL A 77 -17.62 -29.03 -9.90
C VAL A 77 -17.88 -29.95 -11.11
N GLU A 78 -19.07 -30.53 -11.21
CA GLU A 78 -19.45 -31.42 -12.32
C GLU A 78 -19.49 -30.67 -13.67
N LYS A 79 -19.93 -29.40 -13.68
CA LYS A 79 -19.88 -28.53 -14.87
C LYS A 79 -18.46 -28.12 -15.24
N VAL A 80 -17.58 -27.90 -14.25
CA VAL A 80 -16.17 -27.60 -14.48
C VAL A 80 -15.44 -28.83 -15.03
N GLU A 81 -15.72 -30.03 -14.52
CA GLU A 81 -15.19 -31.29 -15.06
C GLU A 81 -15.68 -31.57 -16.50
N GLN A 82 -16.96 -31.29 -16.79
CA GLN A 82 -17.50 -31.37 -18.16
C GLN A 82 -16.92 -30.29 -19.09
N PHE A 83 -16.64 -29.09 -18.59
CA PHE A 83 -16.00 -28.02 -19.38
C PHE A 83 -14.53 -28.34 -19.69
N VAL A 84 -13.79 -28.92 -18.74
CA VAL A 84 -12.39 -29.31 -18.90
C VAL A 84 -12.24 -30.53 -19.82
N SER A 85 -13.15 -31.51 -19.73
CA SER A 85 -13.15 -32.66 -20.66
C SER A 85 -13.53 -32.28 -22.11
N LYS A 86 -14.33 -31.23 -22.30
CA LYS A 86 -14.69 -30.70 -23.64
C LYS A 86 -13.68 -29.72 -24.21
N ASN A 87 -12.81 -29.12 -23.38
CA ASN A 87 -11.77 -28.18 -23.80
C ASN A 87 -10.38 -28.59 -23.25
N PRO A 88 -9.80 -29.71 -23.72
CA PRO A 88 -8.52 -30.23 -23.22
C PRO A 88 -7.31 -29.33 -23.49
N GLY A 89 -7.48 -28.22 -24.22
CA GLY A 89 -6.42 -27.25 -24.57
C GLY A 89 -6.34 -25.99 -23.69
N THR A 90 -7.21 -25.81 -22.69
CA THR A 90 -7.30 -24.53 -21.93
C THR A 90 -6.78 -24.58 -20.49
N VAL A 91 -6.21 -25.70 -20.06
CA VAL A 91 -5.37 -25.77 -18.85
C VAL A 91 -4.08 -26.49 -19.23
N GLY A 92 -3.30 -25.83 -20.08
CA GLY A 92 -1.99 -26.25 -20.52
C GLY A 92 -1.14 -25.01 -20.64
N ALA A 93 0.17 -25.17 -20.42
CA ALA A 93 1.18 -24.18 -20.73
C ALA A 93 0.78 -23.37 -21.97
N ALA A 94 0.80 -22.04 -21.87
CA ALA A 94 0.78 -21.21 -23.05
C ALA A 94 2.09 -21.47 -23.80
N VAL A 95 2.10 -22.52 -24.63
CA VAL A 95 3.04 -22.65 -25.73
C VAL A 95 2.52 -21.67 -26.78
N VAL A 96 2.86 -20.39 -26.59
CA VAL A 96 2.86 -19.46 -27.71
C VAL A 96 3.95 -19.97 -28.65
N GLY A 97 3.55 -20.31 -29.88
CA GLY A 97 4.44 -20.95 -30.85
C GLY A 97 5.81 -20.28 -30.92
N GLY A 98 6.86 -21.09 -30.70
CA GLY A 98 8.23 -20.76 -31.09
C GLY A 98 9.11 -20.02 -30.09
N VAL A 99 8.62 -19.59 -28.92
CA VAL A 99 9.47 -18.92 -27.91
C VAL A 99 9.09 -19.43 -26.53
N GLY A 100 10.00 -20.13 -25.83
CA GLY A 100 9.81 -20.52 -24.43
C GLY A 100 9.76 -19.26 -23.57
N VAL A 101 8.58 -18.88 -23.09
CA VAL A 101 8.38 -17.70 -22.23
C VAL A 101 8.19 -18.16 -20.78
N ALA A 102 9.13 -17.81 -19.91
CA ALA A 102 8.98 -17.96 -18.47
C ALA A 102 7.97 -16.93 -17.95
N THR A 103 7.03 -17.30 -17.08
CA THR A 103 6.04 -16.37 -16.52
C THR A 103 6.05 -16.44 -14.99
N VAL A 104 6.72 -15.50 -14.32
CA VAL A 104 6.67 -15.43 -12.85
C VAL A 104 5.57 -14.47 -12.45
N LEU A 105 4.45 -15.03 -12.00
CA LEU A 105 3.40 -14.29 -11.32
C LEU A 105 4.03 -13.53 -10.14
N GLY A 106 3.63 -12.28 -9.94
CA GLY A 106 3.81 -11.56 -8.67
C GLY A 106 3.04 -12.23 -7.53
N GLN A 107 3.34 -13.49 -7.22
CA GLN A 107 2.70 -14.25 -6.16
C GLN A 107 3.05 -13.63 -4.81
N LYS A 108 2.10 -13.73 -3.86
CA LYS A 108 2.28 -13.37 -2.46
C LYS A 108 3.42 -14.21 -1.85
N ARG A 109 4.64 -13.70 -1.93
CA ARG A 109 5.85 -14.37 -1.46
C ARG A 109 6.63 -13.40 -0.60
N GLU A 110 6.59 -13.65 0.70
CA GLU A 110 7.16 -12.74 1.68
C GLU A 110 8.67 -12.55 1.55
N ARG A 111 9.40 -13.46 0.87
CA ARG A 111 10.86 -13.37 0.72
C ARG A 111 11.28 -13.36 -0.75
N GLN A 112 10.48 -12.77 -1.61
CA GLN A 112 10.80 -12.64 -3.03
C GLN A 112 12.01 -11.69 -3.23
N PRO A 113 12.94 -11.99 -4.15
CA PRO A 113 13.96 -11.04 -4.57
C PRO A 113 13.36 -9.88 -5.38
N VAL A 114 14.18 -8.86 -5.61
CA VAL A 114 13.91 -7.80 -6.59
C VAL A 114 14.53 -8.20 -7.93
N PHE A 115 13.82 -7.92 -9.02
CA PHE A 115 14.23 -8.29 -10.38
C PHE A 115 14.66 -7.06 -11.18
N PHE A 116 15.73 -7.17 -11.95
CA PHE A 116 16.31 -6.08 -12.72
C PHE A 116 16.67 -6.50 -14.15
N ASN A 117 16.45 -5.59 -15.08
CA ASN A 117 16.94 -5.72 -16.46
C ASN A 117 18.48 -5.60 -16.50
N ILE A 118 19.11 -6.22 -17.50
CA ILE A 118 20.57 -6.19 -17.71
C ILE A 118 21.10 -4.90 -18.34
N GLY A 119 20.21 -4.03 -18.82
CA GLY A 119 20.57 -2.80 -19.52
C GLY A 119 21.64 -1.93 -18.82
N SER A 120 22.21 -0.99 -19.56
CA SER A 120 23.09 0.05 -19.02
C SER A 120 22.46 1.43 -19.29
N PRO A 121 21.81 2.06 -18.31
CA PRO A 121 21.72 1.64 -16.90
C PRO A 121 20.77 0.46 -16.68
N ARG A 122 21.02 -0.32 -15.62
CA ARG A 122 20.09 -1.36 -15.17
C ARG A 122 18.82 -0.67 -14.68
N SER A 123 17.68 -1.34 -14.81
CA SER A 123 16.39 -0.83 -14.33
C SER A 123 15.62 -1.94 -13.63
N LEU A 124 14.69 -1.56 -12.75
CA LEU A 124 13.73 -2.49 -12.18
C LEU A 124 12.89 -3.12 -13.30
N MET A 125 12.66 -4.43 -13.23
CA MET A 125 11.75 -5.08 -14.16
C MET A 125 10.32 -4.66 -13.85
N LEU A 126 9.57 -4.30 -14.89
CA LEU A 126 8.14 -4.06 -14.84
C LEU A 126 7.40 -5.32 -15.30
N PRO A 127 6.27 -5.68 -14.68
CA PRO A 127 5.43 -6.75 -15.19
C PRO A 127 4.72 -6.31 -16.47
N VAL A 128 4.26 -7.31 -17.22
CA VAL A 128 3.28 -7.18 -18.29
C VAL A 128 2.12 -8.10 -17.94
N ASP A 129 0.93 -7.52 -17.79
CA ASP A 129 -0.28 -8.23 -17.35
C ASP A 129 -0.05 -9.00 -16.03
N GLY A 130 0.69 -8.40 -15.09
CA GLY A 130 1.01 -8.99 -13.79
C GLY A 130 2.15 -9.99 -13.76
N ASN A 131 2.79 -10.23 -14.90
CA ASN A 131 3.82 -11.25 -15.05
C ASN A 131 5.16 -10.65 -15.43
N LEU A 132 6.22 -11.14 -14.79
CA LEU A 132 7.56 -10.99 -15.34
C LEU A 132 7.77 -12.08 -16.39
N THR A 133 8.21 -11.67 -17.58
CA THR A 133 8.41 -12.57 -18.73
C THR A 133 9.84 -12.55 -19.20
N TRP A 134 10.35 -13.73 -19.56
CA TRP A 134 11.67 -13.89 -20.16
C TRP A 134 11.57 -14.77 -21.41
N ALA A 135 12.26 -14.38 -22.48
CA ALA A 135 12.53 -15.26 -23.60
C ALA A 135 13.63 -16.28 -23.25
N GLN A 136 13.65 -17.42 -23.93
CA GLN A 136 14.76 -18.38 -23.82
C GLN A 136 16.10 -17.71 -24.15
N GLY A 137 17.09 -17.91 -23.28
CA GLY A 137 18.41 -17.27 -23.35
C GLY A 137 18.44 -15.82 -22.86
N GLU A 138 17.28 -15.22 -22.54
CA GLU A 138 17.23 -13.89 -21.94
C GLU A 138 17.80 -13.93 -20.53
N ARG A 139 18.54 -12.86 -20.21
CA ARG A 139 19.22 -12.73 -18.94
C ARG A 139 18.67 -11.56 -18.13
N SER A 140 18.68 -11.69 -16.81
CA SER A 140 18.27 -10.65 -15.87
C SER A 140 19.08 -10.74 -14.58
N TRP A 141 18.89 -9.79 -13.67
CA TRP A 141 19.45 -9.86 -12.33
C TRP A 141 18.34 -10.07 -11.30
N ILE A 142 18.65 -10.88 -10.28
CA ILE A 142 17.89 -10.94 -9.04
C ILE A 142 18.74 -10.42 -7.90
N ALA A 143 18.12 -9.75 -6.92
CA ALA A 143 18.81 -9.33 -5.71
C ALA A 143 17.96 -9.41 -4.45
N CYS A 144 18.65 -9.65 -3.35
CA CYS A 144 18.17 -9.62 -1.98
C CYS A 144 18.92 -8.52 -1.23
N PRO A 145 18.66 -7.24 -1.52
CA PRO A 145 19.39 -6.14 -0.90
C PRO A 145 19.15 -6.14 0.63
N PRO A 146 20.19 -5.89 1.42
CA PRO A 146 20.05 -5.72 2.86
C PRO A 146 19.31 -4.42 3.18
N SER A 147 18.46 -4.43 4.20
CA SER A 147 18.01 -3.19 4.84
C SER A 147 19.16 -2.57 5.65
N GLU A 148 19.09 -1.27 5.94
CA GLU A 148 20.13 -0.58 6.73
C GLU A 148 20.45 -1.32 8.03
N GLY A 149 21.74 -1.57 8.28
CA GLY A 149 22.22 -2.30 9.47
C GLY A 149 21.94 -3.81 9.49
N SER A 150 21.43 -4.40 8.40
CA SER A 150 21.09 -5.82 8.32
C SER A 150 21.93 -6.57 7.27
N ARG A 151 21.81 -7.91 7.24
CA ARG A 151 22.33 -8.77 6.16
C ARG A 151 21.16 -9.40 5.41
N ASN A 152 21.33 -9.58 4.12
CA ASN A 152 20.39 -10.32 3.30
C ASN A 152 21.12 -10.95 2.10
N SER A 153 20.65 -12.10 1.63
CA SER A 153 21.25 -12.81 0.51
C SER A 153 20.23 -13.72 -0.16
N ILE A 154 20.52 -14.13 -1.39
CA ILE A 154 19.78 -15.16 -2.10
C ILE A 154 20.08 -16.50 -1.45
N ARG A 155 19.03 -17.14 -0.94
CA ARG A 155 19.12 -18.38 -0.16
C ARG A 155 19.74 -19.48 -1.01
N GLY A 156 20.75 -20.16 -0.46
CA GLY A 156 21.43 -21.29 -1.10
C GLY A 156 22.70 -20.92 -1.88
N ILE A 157 22.86 -19.66 -2.29
CA ILE A 157 24.09 -19.17 -2.94
C ILE A 157 24.83 -18.09 -2.13
N TYR A 158 24.17 -17.49 -1.12
CA TYR A 158 24.78 -16.52 -0.20
C TYR A 158 25.34 -15.26 -0.88
N LEU A 159 24.79 -14.90 -2.04
CA LEU A 159 25.11 -13.66 -2.76
C LEU A 159 23.97 -12.64 -2.58
N VAL A 160 24.32 -11.35 -2.51
CA VAL A 160 23.32 -10.26 -2.48
C VAL A 160 22.59 -10.17 -3.81
N SER A 161 23.30 -10.34 -4.92
CA SER A 161 22.75 -10.31 -6.27
C SER A 161 23.38 -11.38 -7.14
N ALA A 162 22.62 -11.87 -8.13
CA ALA A 162 23.10 -12.83 -9.12
C ALA A 162 22.46 -12.57 -10.50
N GLU A 163 23.26 -12.74 -11.55
CA GLU A 163 22.77 -12.78 -12.92
C GLU A 163 22.22 -14.16 -13.22
N ILE A 164 21.05 -14.20 -13.85
CA ILE A 164 20.30 -15.41 -14.17
C ILE A 164 19.95 -15.44 -15.66
N GLU A 165 19.98 -16.61 -16.27
CA GLU A 165 19.61 -16.82 -17.68
C GLU A 165 18.43 -17.80 -17.76
N CYS A 166 17.38 -17.45 -18.51
CA CYS A 166 16.24 -18.31 -18.74
C CYS A 166 16.64 -19.45 -19.69
N LYS A 167 16.40 -20.71 -19.29
CA LYS A 167 16.69 -21.88 -20.14
C LYS A 167 15.46 -22.38 -20.85
N ASP A 168 14.43 -22.73 -20.10
CA ASP A 168 13.14 -23.13 -20.64
C ASP A 168 12.09 -23.07 -19.53
N GLY A 169 10.90 -22.54 -19.82
CA GLY A 169 9.83 -22.40 -18.84
C GLY A 169 10.30 -21.75 -17.53
N TYR A 170 10.27 -22.49 -16.42
CA TYR A 170 10.68 -22.00 -15.10
C TYR A 170 12.14 -22.32 -14.74
N ASP A 171 12.85 -23.02 -15.61
CA ASP A 171 14.23 -23.41 -15.38
C ASP A 171 15.17 -22.27 -15.80
N PHE A 172 15.97 -21.82 -14.84
CA PHE A 172 16.99 -20.80 -15.00
C PHE A 172 18.34 -21.34 -14.56
N GLU A 173 19.42 -20.72 -14.99
CA GLU A 173 20.74 -20.96 -14.43
C GLU A 173 21.35 -19.69 -13.86
N TYR A 174 22.18 -19.85 -12.82
CA TYR A 174 23.05 -18.77 -12.36
C TYR A 174 24.25 -18.63 -13.29
N VAL A 175 24.41 -17.47 -13.91
CA VAL A 175 25.48 -17.24 -14.92
C VAL A 175 26.88 -17.43 -14.34
N HIS A 176 27.07 -17.21 -13.03
CA HIS A 176 28.38 -17.28 -12.40
C HIS A 176 28.91 -18.70 -12.15
N ASN A 177 28.04 -19.72 -12.09
CA ASN A 177 28.46 -21.11 -11.82
C ASN A 177 27.70 -22.18 -12.62
N GLY A 178 26.74 -21.80 -13.46
CA GLY A 178 25.93 -22.72 -14.26
C GLY A 178 24.95 -23.58 -13.46
N ALA A 179 24.74 -23.29 -12.17
CA ALA A 179 23.81 -24.07 -11.35
C ALA A 179 22.37 -23.77 -11.78
N VAL A 180 21.63 -24.82 -12.13
CA VAL A 180 20.22 -24.75 -12.57
C VAL A 180 19.29 -24.67 -11.36
N PHE A 181 18.24 -23.86 -11.46
CA PHE A 181 17.23 -23.71 -10.44
C PHE A 181 15.87 -23.34 -11.05
N ASP A 182 14.80 -23.63 -10.31
CA ASP A 182 13.45 -23.17 -10.64
C ASP A 182 13.27 -21.74 -10.08
N ILE A 183 12.98 -20.76 -10.95
CA ILE A 183 12.80 -19.36 -10.57
C ILE A 183 11.67 -19.16 -9.54
N THR A 184 10.70 -20.07 -9.53
CA THR A 184 9.61 -20.10 -8.56
C THR A 184 10.05 -20.60 -7.18
N GLN A 185 11.30 -21.00 -6.98
CA GLN A 185 11.84 -21.39 -5.67
C GLN A 185 12.84 -20.39 -5.10
N VAL A 186 13.22 -19.36 -5.86
CA VAL A 186 14.17 -18.34 -5.40
C VAL A 186 13.57 -17.54 -4.26
N GLN A 187 14.33 -17.43 -3.18
CA GLN A 187 13.97 -16.68 -1.98
C GLN A 187 15.19 -15.94 -1.43
N CYS A 188 14.93 -14.81 -0.80
CA CYS A 188 15.87 -14.14 0.07
C CYS A 188 15.87 -14.77 1.47
N ASP A 189 16.98 -14.64 2.20
CA ASP A 189 17.03 -15.02 3.61
C ASP A 189 16.04 -14.20 4.44
N ASN A 190 16.00 -12.88 4.17
CA ASN A 190 15.13 -11.90 4.84
C ASN A 190 14.24 -11.16 3.85
N ARG A 191 13.14 -10.60 4.37
CA ARG A 191 12.22 -9.72 3.62
C ARG A 191 12.99 -8.53 3.04
N VAL A 192 12.81 -8.26 1.75
CA VAL A 192 13.34 -7.03 1.12
C VAL A 192 12.33 -5.92 1.29
N THR A 193 12.66 -4.92 2.11
CA THR A 193 11.72 -3.84 2.46
C THR A 193 12.12 -2.47 1.91
N GLY A 194 13.21 -2.37 1.13
CA GLY A 194 13.72 -1.11 0.58
C GLY A 194 14.66 -0.35 1.51
N ASN A 195 15.36 0.61 0.92
CA ASN A 195 16.44 1.43 1.47
C ASN A 195 16.13 2.92 1.24
N VAL A 196 16.87 3.78 1.92
CA VAL A 196 16.84 5.23 1.74
C VAL A 196 18.22 5.73 1.31
N LYS A 197 18.24 6.70 0.40
CA LYS A 197 19.43 7.43 -0.05
C LYS A 197 19.16 8.91 0.08
N THR A 198 20.12 9.66 0.61
CA THR A 198 20.10 11.13 0.54
C THR A 198 20.74 11.56 -0.77
N ASP A 199 20.00 12.31 -1.58
CA ASP A 199 20.45 12.78 -2.88
C ASP A 199 21.10 14.17 -2.80
N ALA A 200 21.73 14.58 -3.90
CA ALA A 200 22.14 15.96 -4.06
C ALA A 200 20.93 16.90 -3.98
N ALA A 201 21.18 18.12 -3.51
CA ALA A 201 20.15 19.15 -3.41
C ALA A 201 19.47 19.40 -4.77
N ARG A 202 18.16 19.57 -4.76
CA ARG A 202 17.33 19.84 -5.94
C ARG A 202 16.64 21.17 -5.76
N VAL A 203 16.64 22.02 -6.79
CA VAL A 203 16.17 23.41 -6.73
C VAL A 203 14.76 23.56 -6.15
N GLN A 204 13.87 22.60 -6.41
CA GLN A 204 12.46 22.66 -6.02
C GLN A 204 12.12 21.77 -4.82
N CYS A 205 13.14 21.24 -4.14
CA CYS A 205 12.98 20.68 -2.80
C CYS A 205 13.58 21.68 -1.80
N PRO A 206 12.76 22.44 -1.05
CA PRO A 206 13.29 23.38 -0.05
C PRO A 206 13.93 22.68 1.18
N GLY A 207 13.78 21.36 1.30
CA GLY A 207 14.42 20.53 2.32
C GLY A 207 15.50 19.61 1.76
N THR A 208 15.71 18.47 2.43
CA THR A 208 16.60 17.41 1.97
C THR A 208 15.89 16.52 0.96
N HIS A 209 16.47 16.38 -0.23
CA HIS A 209 16.00 15.43 -1.23
C HIS A 209 16.47 14.02 -0.86
N LYS A 210 15.53 13.11 -0.67
CA LYS A 210 15.77 11.70 -0.36
C LYS A 210 15.04 10.83 -1.38
N THR A 211 15.57 9.65 -1.61
CA THR A 211 14.93 8.65 -2.46
C THR A 211 14.81 7.33 -1.70
N ILE A 212 13.65 6.71 -1.84
CA ILE A 212 13.38 5.35 -1.36
C ILE A 212 13.50 4.40 -2.55
N GLY A 213 14.13 3.25 -2.32
CA GLY A 213 14.49 2.34 -3.40
C GLY A 213 15.22 1.09 -2.92
N PHE A 214 16.11 0.55 -3.75
CA PHE A 214 16.91 -0.64 -3.43
C PHE A 214 18.40 -0.36 -3.59
N ASP A 215 19.18 -0.52 -2.53
CA ASP A 215 20.64 -0.45 -2.58
C ASP A 215 21.23 -1.84 -2.83
N VAL A 216 21.72 -2.07 -4.04
CA VAL A 216 22.15 -3.39 -4.51
C VAL A 216 23.64 -3.37 -4.81
N THR A 217 24.38 -4.26 -4.15
CA THR A 217 25.77 -4.57 -4.49
C THR A 217 25.83 -5.62 -5.60
N PHE A 218 26.51 -5.28 -6.70
CA PHE A 218 26.80 -6.20 -7.79
C PHE A 218 28.28 -6.62 -7.78
N PRO A 219 28.62 -7.90 -8.03
CA PRO A 219 29.98 -8.42 -7.95
C PRO A 219 31.06 -7.69 -8.78
N THR A 220 30.69 -6.98 -9.86
CA THR A 220 31.66 -6.37 -10.79
C THR A 220 31.53 -4.86 -11.00
N ILE A 221 30.36 -4.27 -10.69
CA ILE A 221 30.07 -2.85 -10.93
C ILE A 221 29.87 -2.04 -9.63
N GLY A 222 29.97 -2.71 -8.47
CA GLY A 222 29.80 -2.10 -7.16
C GLY A 222 28.33 -1.83 -6.81
N ASN A 223 28.14 -0.93 -5.85
CA ASN A 223 26.82 -0.57 -5.33
C ASN A 223 26.08 0.33 -6.31
N ARG A 224 24.79 0.06 -6.49
CA ARG A 224 23.86 0.88 -7.26
C ARG A 224 22.56 0.99 -6.49
N PHE A 225 22.02 2.21 -6.46
CA PHE A 225 20.72 2.48 -5.88
C PHE A 225 19.68 2.58 -7.00
N PHE A 226 18.59 1.82 -6.86
CA PHE A 226 17.46 1.84 -7.80
C PHE A 226 16.29 2.56 -7.15
N ASP A 227 15.94 3.70 -7.71
CA ASP A 227 14.90 4.59 -7.20
C ASP A 227 13.50 3.97 -7.38
N LEU A 228 12.64 4.08 -6.36
CA LEU A 228 11.20 3.80 -6.44
C LEU A 228 10.36 5.07 -6.36
N TYR A 229 10.66 5.92 -5.39
CA TYR A 229 9.98 7.21 -5.23
C TYR A 229 10.84 8.21 -4.45
N GLN A 230 10.54 9.48 -4.65
CA GLN A 230 11.30 10.61 -4.12
C GLN A 230 10.53 11.27 -2.97
N ILE A 231 11.27 11.87 -2.03
CA ILE A 231 10.77 12.60 -0.88
C ILE A 231 11.57 13.89 -0.77
N CYS A 232 10.88 15.03 -0.70
CA CYS A 232 11.45 16.24 -0.15
C CYS A 232 11.14 16.33 1.34
N PHE A 233 12.15 16.36 2.19
CA PHE A 233 12.00 16.19 3.62
C PHE A 233 12.54 17.39 4.41
N ASP A 234 11.74 17.93 5.32
CA ASP A 234 12.16 18.96 6.26
C ASP A 234 12.83 18.30 7.48
N GLU A 235 14.16 18.34 7.54
CA GLU A 235 14.94 17.73 8.63
C GLU A 235 14.69 18.43 9.99
N PRO A 236 14.73 19.78 10.09
CA PRO A 236 14.34 20.49 11.32
C PRO A 236 12.97 20.06 11.85
N SER A 237 11.92 20.12 11.04
CA SER A 237 10.56 19.81 11.49
C SER A 237 10.28 18.31 11.54
N ALA A 238 11.14 17.47 10.97
CA ALA A 238 10.99 16.02 10.89
C ALA A 238 9.68 15.59 10.19
N THR A 239 9.37 16.21 9.04
CA THR A 239 8.18 15.91 8.24
C THR A 239 8.49 15.94 6.75
N ALA A 240 7.71 15.19 5.97
CA ALA A 240 7.77 15.28 4.51
C ALA A 240 7.09 16.57 4.05
N ILE A 241 7.71 17.26 3.10
CA ILE A 241 7.14 18.42 2.41
C ILE A 241 6.27 17.94 1.26
N TYR A 242 6.85 17.09 0.40
CA TYR A 242 6.14 16.34 -0.63
C TYR A 242 6.87 15.05 -0.98
N THR A 243 6.17 14.13 -1.62
CA THR A 243 6.68 12.93 -2.27
C THR A 243 6.33 12.94 -3.75
N HIS A 244 7.05 12.15 -4.53
CA HIS A 244 6.80 11.97 -5.95
C HIS A 244 6.99 10.49 -6.31
N HIS A 245 5.96 9.88 -6.90
CA HIS A 245 6.01 8.51 -7.42
C HIS A 245 5.26 8.38 -8.74
N THR A 246 5.64 7.35 -9.49
CA THR A 246 4.99 6.97 -10.73
C THR A 246 3.96 5.88 -10.47
N LEU A 247 2.74 6.07 -10.97
CA LEU A 247 1.64 5.11 -10.91
C LEU A 247 1.45 4.43 -12.27
N ILE A 248 1.75 3.14 -12.34
CA ILE A 248 1.74 2.37 -13.59
C ILE A 248 0.33 1.79 -13.82
N GLY A 249 -0.54 2.55 -14.51
CA GLY A 249 -1.94 2.19 -14.71
C GLY A 249 -2.19 0.87 -15.42
N ASN A 250 -1.30 0.44 -16.32
CA ASN A 250 -1.45 -0.84 -17.02
C ASN A 250 -1.35 -2.05 -16.09
N GLU A 251 -0.57 -1.92 -15.02
CA GLU A 251 -0.21 -3.05 -14.15
C GLU A 251 -0.89 -2.98 -12.78
N ILE A 252 -1.53 -1.86 -12.44
CA ILE A 252 -2.02 -1.62 -11.08
C ILE A 252 -3.12 -2.58 -10.64
N GLU A 253 -3.89 -3.13 -11.59
CA GLU A 253 -4.92 -4.16 -11.32
C GLU A 253 -4.30 -5.53 -11.01
N HIS A 254 -3.06 -5.74 -11.44
CA HIS A 254 -2.30 -6.97 -11.25
C HIS A 254 -1.30 -6.90 -10.10
N LYS A 255 -1.31 -5.82 -9.31
CA LYS A 255 -0.41 -5.66 -8.17
C LYS A 255 -0.53 -6.81 -7.17
N CYS A 256 0.58 -7.08 -6.48
CA CYS A 256 0.61 -8.04 -5.38
C CYS A 256 -0.28 -7.60 -4.21
N PHE A 257 -0.61 -8.55 -3.33
CA PHE A 257 -1.18 -8.26 -2.01
C PHE A 257 -0.22 -8.72 -0.92
N SER A 258 0.24 -7.78 -0.10
CA SER A 258 1.19 -8.05 0.99
C SER A 258 0.55 -7.87 2.37
N THR A 259 1.13 -8.55 3.36
CA THR A 259 0.91 -8.21 4.77
C THR A 259 1.71 -6.96 5.09
N ARG A 260 1.13 -6.03 5.86
CA ARG A 260 1.77 -4.75 6.17
C ARG A 260 2.97 -4.97 7.13
N PRO A 261 4.17 -4.46 6.83
CA PRO A 261 5.32 -4.55 7.72
C PRO A 261 5.29 -3.40 8.74
N ASP A 262 6.23 -3.45 9.70
CA ASP A 262 6.47 -2.31 10.60
C ASP A 262 7.13 -1.15 9.85
N PHE A 263 6.92 0.06 10.37
CA PHE A 263 7.54 1.27 9.85
C PHE A 263 9.00 1.40 10.25
N LYS A 264 9.82 1.91 9.34
CA LYS A 264 11.26 2.10 9.52
C LYS A 264 11.62 3.56 9.77
N SER A 265 12.56 3.76 10.69
CA SER A 265 13.14 5.08 11.02
C SER A 265 14.46 5.36 10.27
N ALA A 266 14.90 4.46 9.40
CA ALA A 266 16.06 4.66 8.53
C ALA A 266 15.96 5.99 7.79
N GLY A 267 17.04 6.79 7.83
CA GLY A 267 17.13 8.13 7.25
C GLY A 267 16.31 9.24 7.93
N PHE A 268 15.55 8.94 9.00
CA PHE A 268 14.81 9.91 9.81
C PHE A 268 15.74 10.62 10.81
N PRO A 269 15.45 11.87 11.23
CA PRO A 269 16.27 12.59 12.20
C PRO A 269 16.54 11.79 13.48
N GLN A 270 17.83 11.72 13.86
CA GLN A 270 18.28 11.01 15.05
C GLN A 270 17.78 11.68 16.35
N GLY A 271 17.63 10.90 17.41
CA GLY A 271 17.15 11.37 18.71
C GLY A 271 15.64 11.60 18.80
N LEU A 272 14.88 11.41 17.71
CA LEU A 272 13.42 11.40 17.73
C LEU A 272 12.88 9.98 17.78
N ALA A 273 12.14 9.67 18.85
CA ALA A 273 11.38 8.41 18.97
C ALA A 273 10.09 8.47 18.13
N VAL A 274 10.21 8.59 16.81
CA VAL A 274 9.07 8.78 15.89
C VAL A 274 8.03 7.67 16.03
N SER A 275 8.45 6.41 16.22
CA SER A 275 7.50 5.32 16.42
C SER A 275 6.63 5.52 17.66
N SER A 276 7.23 5.98 18.76
CA SER A 276 6.49 6.26 20.00
C SER A 276 5.60 7.49 19.85
N ALA A 277 6.02 8.51 19.09
CA ALA A 277 5.23 9.71 18.85
C ALA A 277 3.87 9.42 18.18
N TYR A 278 3.77 8.32 17.42
CA TYR A 278 2.52 7.86 16.81
C TYR A 278 1.68 6.90 17.68
N ASN A 279 2.10 6.59 18.91
CA ASN A 279 1.26 5.84 19.85
C ASN A 279 0.15 6.75 20.39
N GLN A 280 -1.10 6.30 20.40
CA GLN A 280 -2.25 7.11 20.80
C GLN A 280 -2.09 7.76 22.19
N GLU A 281 -1.55 7.02 23.16
CA GLU A 281 -1.25 7.54 24.50
C GLU A 281 -0.22 8.68 24.45
N SER A 282 0.84 8.55 23.66
CA SER A 282 1.86 9.60 23.48
C SER A 282 1.28 10.81 22.77
N GLN A 283 0.41 10.61 21.78
CA GLN A 283 -0.25 11.71 21.08
C GLN A 283 -1.20 12.48 22.01
N LEU A 284 -2.00 11.77 22.82
CA LEU A 284 -2.88 12.37 23.82
C LEU A 284 -2.08 13.17 24.84
N ASN A 285 -1.07 12.57 25.46
CA ASN A 285 -0.20 13.24 26.42
C ASN A 285 0.47 14.49 25.83
N ARG A 286 0.85 14.42 24.54
CA ARG A 286 1.42 15.56 23.84
C ARG A 286 0.41 16.70 23.66
N LEU A 287 -0.84 16.39 23.29
CA LEU A 287 -1.89 17.39 23.15
C LEU A 287 -2.25 18.02 24.52
N VAL A 288 -2.29 17.22 25.58
CA VAL A 288 -2.46 17.71 26.96
C VAL A 288 -1.36 18.69 27.34
N ALA A 289 -0.10 18.40 26.99
CA ALA A 289 1.02 19.31 27.24
C ALA A 289 0.92 20.61 26.43
N LEU A 290 0.43 20.55 25.18
CA LEU A 290 0.18 21.74 24.37
C LEU A 290 -0.93 22.62 24.95
N PHE A 291 -1.95 22.01 25.56
CA PHE A 291 -3.02 22.71 26.28
C PHE A 291 -2.65 23.12 27.71
N GLY A 292 -1.38 23.04 28.13
CA GLY A 292 -0.96 23.24 29.52
C GLY A 292 -1.29 24.62 30.14
N ALA A 293 -1.70 25.60 29.33
CA ALA A 293 -2.22 26.89 29.81
C ALA A 293 -3.68 26.81 30.31
N ASP A 294 -4.41 25.74 29.97
CA ASP A 294 -5.80 25.54 30.36
C ASP A 294 -5.94 25.11 31.84
N PRO A 295 -7.07 25.42 32.49
CA PRO A 295 -7.42 24.84 33.79
C PRO A 295 -7.66 23.32 33.77
N ASN A 296 -8.07 22.74 32.63
CA ASN A 296 -8.30 21.31 32.46
C ASN A 296 -7.79 20.82 31.09
N PRO A 297 -6.46 20.71 30.91
CA PRO A 297 -5.86 20.31 29.63
C PRO A 297 -6.24 18.89 29.22
N TRP A 298 -6.45 17.99 30.19
CA TRP A 298 -6.87 16.62 29.94
C TRP A 298 -8.26 16.57 29.31
N GLY A 299 -9.23 17.26 29.91
CA GLY A 299 -10.58 17.36 29.35
C GLY A 299 -10.60 17.97 27.95
N SER A 300 -9.82 19.03 27.71
CA SER A 300 -9.66 19.63 26.38
C SER A 300 -9.14 18.63 25.35
N ALA A 301 -8.10 17.86 25.67
CA ALA A 301 -7.51 16.90 24.74
C ALA A 301 -8.40 15.67 24.51
N GLU A 302 -9.10 15.21 25.55
CA GLU A 302 -9.96 14.02 25.52
C GLU A 302 -11.15 14.18 24.57
N VAL A 303 -11.68 15.41 24.38
CA VAL A 303 -12.74 15.70 23.39
C VAL A 303 -12.33 15.25 21.98
N TYR A 304 -11.07 15.44 21.61
CA TYR A 304 -10.55 15.03 20.30
C TYR A 304 -10.27 13.52 20.24
N TYR A 305 -9.58 12.98 21.26
CA TYR A 305 -9.13 11.58 21.26
C TYR A 305 -10.24 10.56 21.53
N ASN A 306 -11.37 10.98 22.07
CA ASN A 306 -12.58 10.15 22.14
C ASN A 306 -13.25 9.96 20.77
N LEU A 307 -12.96 10.82 19.80
CA LEU A 307 -13.57 10.79 18.47
C LEU A 307 -12.65 10.17 17.41
N SER A 308 -11.34 10.46 17.47
CA SER A 308 -10.38 9.99 16.49
C SER A 308 -8.95 9.97 17.05
N TYR A 309 -8.01 9.46 16.27
CA TYR A 309 -6.58 9.47 16.61
C TYR A 309 -5.75 9.64 15.34
N LEU A 310 -4.50 10.06 15.49
CA LEU A 310 -3.61 10.23 14.35
C LEU A 310 -2.99 8.90 13.94
N GLN A 311 -3.12 8.57 12.66
CA GLN A 311 -2.44 7.45 12.02
C GLN A 311 -1.20 7.93 11.27
N ARG A 312 -0.35 6.96 10.93
CA ARG A 312 0.77 7.13 10.00
C ARG A 312 0.20 7.15 8.58
N GLY A 313 -0.36 8.28 8.18
CA GLY A 313 -0.97 8.48 6.87
C GLY A 313 0.09 8.49 5.79
N HIS A 314 0.05 7.53 4.87
CA HIS A 314 1.02 7.44 3.79
C HIS A 314 0.84 8.57 2.77
N LEU A 315 1.95 9.12 2.27
CA LEU A 315 1.94 10.05 1.14
C LEU A 315 2.06 9.29 -0.19
N VAL A 316 2.99 8.34 -0.27
CA VAL A 316 3.02 7.29 -1.31
C VAL A 316 2.34 6.03 -0.74
N PRO A 317 1.14 5.65 -1.19
CA PRO A 317 0.42 4.53 -0.62
C PRO A 317 0.97 3.18 -1.11
N ASP A 318 0.93 2.16 -0.25
CA ASP A 318 1.33 0.80 -0.62
C ASP A 318 0.52 0.26 -1.80
N ALA A 319 -0.76 0.61 -1.86
CA ALA A 319 -1.67 0.20 -2.93
C ALA A 319 -1.31 0.76 -4.32
N ASP A 320 -0.38 1.71 -4.44
CA ASP A 320 0.12 2.22 -5.72
C ASP A 320 1.34 1.42 -6.22
N GLN A 321 1.86 0.49 -5.42
CA GLN A 321 3.05 -0.28 -5.74
C GLN A 321 2.72 -1.68 -6.27
N LEU A 322 3.47 -2.13 -7.28
CA LEU A 322 3.21 -3.37 -8.01
C LEU A 322 3.64 -4.62 -7.23
N PHE A 323 4.88 -4.66 -6.76
CA PHE A 323 5.44 -5.84 -6.08
C PHE A 323 5.40 -5.71 -4.56
N THR A 324 5.35 -6.85 -3.85
CA THR A 324 5.41 -6.88 -2.38
C THR A 324 6.63 -6.13 -1.82
N THR A 325 7.79 -6.25 -2.46
CA THR A 325 9.02 -5.55 -2.06
C THR A 325 8.90 -4.03 -2.22
N TRP A 326 8.16 -3.56 -3.23
CA TRP A 326 7.91 -2.14 -3.48
C TRP A 326 6.85 -1.61 -2.49
N GLN A 327 5.80 -2.39 -2.22
CA GLN A 327 4.78 -2.08 -1.21
C GLN A 327 5.42 -1.87 0.16
N TRP A 328 6.29 -2.80 0.58
CA TRP A 328 7.02 -2.67 1.85
C TRP A 328 8.00 -1.51 1.89
N SER A 329 8.47 -1.05 0.73
CA SER A 329 9.29 0.15 0.62
C SER A 329 8.53 1.42 0.95
N THR A 330 7.19 1.42 1.01
CA THR A 330 6.41 2.61 1.41
C THR A 330 6.36 2.85 2.92
N TYR A 331 6.77 1.86 3.73
CA TYR A 331 6.68 1.87 5.20
C TYR A 331 7.91 2.52 5.86
N PHE A 332 8.28 3.71 5.42
CA PHE A 332 9.26 4.57 6.11
C PHE A 332 8.53 5.71 6.81
N TYR A 333 8.99 6.09 8.00
CA TYR A 333 8.48 7.30 8.68
C TYR A 333 8.73 8.58 7.86
N LEU A 334 9.67 8.55 6.91
CA LEU A 334 9.88 9.61 5.93
C LEU A 334 8.70 9.80 4.96
N ASN A 335 7.85 8.79 4.77
CA ASN A 335 6.72 8.77 3.82
C ASN A 335 5.35 8.92 4.50
N VAL A 336 5.33 9.33 5.77
CA VAL A 336 4.07 9.48 6.52
C VAL A 336 3.97 10.79 7.25
N VAL A 337 2.74 11.22 7.44
CA VAL A 337 2.37 12.38 8.26
C VAL A 337 1.25 12.00 9.23
N GLY A 338 1.04 12.82 10.25
CA GLY A 338 -0.10 12.69 11.16
C GLY A 338 -1.40 12.93 10.41
N MET A 339 -2.16 11.87 10.12
CA MET A 339 -3.46 11.98 9.48
C MET A 339 -4.54 11.43 10.40
N TRP A 340 -5.62 12.17 10.61
CA TRP A 340 -6.72 11.68 11.45
C TRP A 340 -7.34 10.42 10.84
N GLU A 341 -7.64 9.44 11.68
CA GLU A 341 -8.09 8.12 11.23
C GLU A 341 -9.31 8.18 10.29
N HIS A 342 -10.32 9.00 10.62
CA HIS A 342 -11.52 9.15 9.79
C HIS A 342 -11.24 9.78 8.43
N ILE A 343 -10.18 10.59 8.33
CA ILE A 343 -9.75 11.23 7.08
C ILE A 343 -8.91 10.26 6.26
N ASN A 344 -7.96 9.57 6.91
CA ASN A 344 -7.10 8.55 6.29
C ASN A 344 -7.92 7.39 5.72
N ASN A 345 -8.95 6.94 6.43
CA ASN A 345 -9.87 5.89 5.96
C ASN A 345 -11.08 6.44 5.20
N GLY A 346 -11.21 7.76 5.10
CA GLY A 346 -12.30 8.47 4.45
C GLY A 346 -11.95 9.00 3.07
N ASN A 347 -12.16 10.30 2.84
CA ASN A 347 -12.01 10.90 1.53
C ASN A 347 -10.57 10.80 0.98
N TRP A 348 -9.55 10.76 1.85
CA TRP A 348 -8.18 10.55 1.40
C TRP A 348 -8.02 9.22 0.65
N LYS A 349 -8.48 8.12 1.28
CA LYS A 349 -8.48 6.78 0.67
C LYS A 349 -9.34 6.71 -0.60
N TYR A 350 -10.49 7.40 -0.62
CA TYR A 350 -11.34 7.45 -1.81
C TYR A 350 -10.64 8.16 -2.98
N LEU A 351 -9.97 9.28 -2.72
CA LEU A 351 -9.18 9.96 -3.75
C LEU A 351 -8.06 9.09 -4.28
N GLU A 352 -7.28 8.44 -3.41
CA GLU A 352 -6.25 7.49 -3.86
C GLU A 352 -6.84 6.35 -4.70
N SER A 353 -8.01 5.85 -4.34
CA SER A 353 -8.71 4.82 -5.12
C SER A 353 -9.16 5.34 -6.48
N ASN A 354 -9.67 6.56 -6.56
CA ASN A 354 -10.07 7.20 -7.80
C ASN A 354 -8.86 7.42 -8.72
N VAL A 355 -7.73 7.87 -8.20
CA VAL A 355 -6.49 8.04 -8.98
C VAL A 355 -6.04 6.72 -9.60
N ARG A 356 -6.05 5.63 -8.81
CA ARG A 356 -5.77 4.29 -9.34
C ARG A 356 -6.78 3.85 -10.41
N THR A 357 -8.06 4.10 -10.18
CA THR A 357 -9.13 3.77 -11.15
C THR A 357 -8.95 4.53 -12.46
N LEU A 358 -8.60 5.82 -12.40
CA LEU A 358 -8.29 6.62 -13.58
C LEU A 358 -7.11 6.03 -14.35
N ALA A 359 -6.00 5.75 -13.67
CA ALA A 359 -4.80 5.18 -14.28
C ALA A 359 -5.09 3.81 -14.94
N GLN A 360 -5.83 2.96 -14.24
CA GLN A 360 -6.23 1.62 -14.71
C GLN A 360 -7.12 1.71 -15.96
N ASN A 361 -8.19 2.51 -15.91
CA ASN A 361 -9.15 2.60 -17.01
C ASN A 361 -8.53 3.28 -18.24
N ALA A 362 -7.70 4.29 -18.03
CA ALA A 362 -6.98 4.95 -19.12
C ALA A 362 -5.87 4.08 -19.70
N LYS A 363 -5.41 3.04 -18.96
CA LYS A 363 -4.21 2.27 -19.30
C LYS A 363 -3.00 3.19 -19.51
N LYS A 364 -2.82 4.12 -18.56
CA LYS A 364 -1.80 5.17 -18.61
C LYS A 364 -0.99 5.27 -17.32
N THR A 365 0.28 5.61 -17.49
CA THR A 365 1.15 5.99 -16.39
C THR A 365 0.85 7.43 -15.97
N LEU A 366 0.71 7.65 -14.66
CA LEU A 366 0.51 8.96 -14.06
C LEU A 366 1.69 9.29 -13.15
N GLU A 367 2.10 10.55 -13.14
CA GLU A 367 3.01 11.07 -12.11
C GLU A 367 2.19 11.66 -10.97
N VAL A 368 2.47 11.23 -9.75
CA VAL A 368 1.71 11.60 -8.56
C VAL A 368 2.63 12.29 -7.58
N TYR A 369 2.27 13.51 -7.21
CA TYR A 369 2.95 14.28 -6.17
C TYR A 369 2.02 14.41 -4.99
N THR A 370 2.49 14.10 -3.78
CA THR A 370 1.66 14.16 -2.59
C THR A 370 2.38 14.93 -1.50
N GLY A 371 1.76 15.93 -0.91
CA GLY A 371 2.41 16.73 0.11
C GLY A 371 1.46 17.31 1.11
N VAL A 372 2.00 18.20 1.93
CA VAL A 372 1.30 18.85 3.02
C VAL A 372 1.43 20.35 2.94
N TYR A 373 0.52 21.06 3.60
CA TYR A 373 0.60 22.50 3.75
C TYR A 373 0.00 22.94 5.08
N ASP A 374 0.72 23.86 5.75
CA ASP A 374 0.35 24.45 7.03
C ASP A 374 0.27 23.44 8.20
N THR A 375 0.30 23.94 9.44
CA THR A 375 0.19 23.10 10.65
C THR A 375 -1.22 23.21 11.23
N LEU A 376 -1.82 22.08 11.58
CA LEU A 376 -3.14 22.05 12.19
C LEU A 376 -3.07 22.64 13.60
N SER A 377 -3.88 23.66 13.88
CA SER A 377 -4.15 24.11 15.24
C SER A 377 -5.41 23.44 15.78
N LEU A 378 -5.36 23.01 17.05
CA LEU A 378 -6.55 22.56 17.78
C LEU A 378 -6.78 23.51 18.93
N CYS A 379 -8.04 23.88 19.17
CA CYS A 379 -8.40 24.78 20.26
C CYS A 379 -8.83 24.01 21.49
N SER A 380 -8.41 24.46 22.66
CA SER A 380 -8.94 23.94 23.90
C SER A 380 -10.36 24.42 24.19
N LEU A 381 -10.96 23.90 25.27
CA LEU A 381 -12.23 24.41 25.80
C LEU A 381 -12.13 25.84 26.37
N TRP A 382 -10.93 26.42 26.43
CA TRP A 382 -10.64 27.78 26.90
C TRP A 382 -9.99 28.66 25.81
N ASP A 383 -10.24 28.34 24.53
CA ASP A 383 -9.81 29.12 23.37
C ASP A 383 -8.29 29.28 23.20
N HIS A 384 -7.48 28.41 23.82
CA HIS A 384 -6.07 28.30 23.50
C HIS A 384 -5.87 27.36 22.30
N CYS A 385 -5.38 27.89 21.18
CA CYS A 385 -5.27 27.16 19.91
C CYS A 385 -3.81 26.95 19.46
N PRO A 386 -3.00 26.13 20.17
CA PRO A 386 -1.65 25.83 19.75
C PRO A 386 -1.62 25.02 18.44
N GLU A 387 -0.52 25.16 17.70
CA GLU A 387 -0.18 24.23 16.63
C GLU A 387 0.06 22.81 17.18
N PHE A 388 -0.50 21.80 16.52
CA PHE A 388 -0.38 20.43 16.96
C PHE A 388 0.86 19.77 16.38
N THR A 389 1.81 19.41 17.25
CA THR A 389 3.02 18.65 16.89
C THR A 389 3.11 17.36 17.72
N LEU A 390 3.50 16.25 17.10
CA LEU A 390 3.60 14.94 17.77
C LEU A 390 4.86 14.79 18.66
N SER A 391 5.83 15.68 18.49
CA SER A 391 7.01 15.81 19.35
C SER A 391 7.26 17.28 19.66
N ASN A 392 8.07 17.59 20.69
CA ASN A 392 8.30 18.96 21.15
C ASN A 392 8.77 19.90 20.02
N GLY A 393 7.83 20.66 19.43
CA GLY A 393 8.06 21.51 18.26
C GLY A 393 8.45 20.78 16.96
N ARG A 394 8.28 19.46 16.88
CA ARG A 394 8.67 18.63 15.72
C ARG A 394 7.58 17.62 15.38
N ILE A 395 7.60 17.10 14.16
CA ILE A 395 6.56 16.25 13.58
C ILE A 395 5.21 16.99 13.61
N PRO A 396 5.08 18.14 12.90
CA PRO A 396 3.83 18.87 12.81
C PRO A 396 2.74 18.00 12.17
N VAL A 397 1.52 18.13 12.69
CA VAL A 397 0.33 17.53 12.09
C VAL A 397 -0.14 18.49 11.01
N PRO A 398 -0.16 18.08 9.72
CA PRO A 398 -0.50 19.01 8.64
C PRO A 398 -1.95 19.43 8.73
N LYS A 399 -2.25 20.70 8.40
CA LYS A 399 -3.62 21.19 8.26
C LYS A 399 -4.25 20.73 6.94
N TRP A 400 -3.46 20.76 5.86
CA TRP A 400 -3.89 20.37 4.53
C TRP A 400 -3.03 19.25 3.97
N LEU A 401 -3.69 18.28 3.35
CA LEU A 401 -3.08 17.27 2.51
C LEU A 401 -3.40 17.60 1.06
N TRP A 402 -2.41 17.54 0.18
CA TRP A 402 -2.63 17.77 -1.24
C TRP A 402 -2.02 16.64 -2.08
N LYS A 403 -2.65 16.37 -3.22
CA LYS A 403 -2.19 15.40 -4.22
C LYS A 403 -2.35 15.99 -5.60
N VAL A 404 -1.25 16.14 -6.32
CA VAL A 404 -1.25 16.50 -7.75
C VAL A 404 -1.15 15.22 -8.57
N VAL A 405 -2.08 15.06 -9.49
CA VAL A 405 -2.12 13.93 -10.42
C VAL A 405 -1.87 14.47 -11.82
N LYS A 406 -0.76 14.06 -12.42
CA LYS A 406 -0.34 14.51 -13.76
C LYS A 406 -0.36 13.35 -14.73
N SER A 407 -0.97 13.57 -15.90
CA SER A 407 -0.81 12.73 -17.08
C SER A 407 0.20 13.39 -18.00
N PRO A 408 1.42 12.86 -18.14
CA PRO A 408 2.42 13.40 -19.06
C PRO A 408 1.92 13.40 -20.51
N ASP A 409 1.30 12.30 -20.96
CA ASP A 409 0.78 12.12 -22.32
C ASP A 409 -0.23 13.20 -22.72
N LEU A 410 -1.14 13.55 -21.79
CA LEU A 410 -2.17 14.56 -22.04
C LEU A 410 -1.68 15.99 -21.75
N ASN A 411 -0.48 16.12 -21.17
CA ASN A 411 0.02 17.36 -20.57
C ASN A 411 -1.06 18.04 -19.73
N ALA A 412 -1.69 17.26 -18.85
CA ALA A 412 -2.81 17.67 -18.02
C ALA A 412 -2.59 17.24 -16.57
N ALA A 413 -3.01 18.07 -15.62
CA ALA A 413 -2.90 17.77 -14.20
C ALA A 413 -4.07 18.34 -13.39
N ILE A 414 -4.30 17.81 -12.20
CA ILE A 414 -5.26 18.33 -11.24
C ILE A 414 -4.67 18.28 -9.84
N ALA A 415 -4.97 19.29 -9.02
CA ALA A 415 -4.70 19.29 -7.59
C ALA A 415 -5.95 18.86 -6.83
N LEU A 416 -5.80 17.85 -5.98
CA LEU A 416 -6.80 17.32 -5.06
C LEU A 416 -6.36 17.71 -3.64
N VAL A 417 -7.20 18.41 -2.88
CA VAL A 417 -6.84 18.92 -1.54
C VAL A 417 -7.86 18.46 -0.52
N VAL A 418 -7.37 17.96 0.62
CA VAL A 418 -8.18 17.47 1.73
C VAL A 418 -7.80 18.22 3.00
N SER A 419 -8.80 18.76 3.70
CA SER A 419 -8.60 19.25 5.06
C SER A 419 -8.33 18.08 5.99
N ASN A 420 -7.25 18.15 6.76
CA ASN A 420 -6.92 17.18 7.81
C ASN A 420 -7.48 17.64 9.18
N ASN A 421 -8.71 18.15 9.19
CA ASN A 421 -9.43 18.54 10.39
C ASN A 421 -10.83 17.90 10.39
N PRO A 422 -11.08 16.83 11.16
CA PRO A 422 -12.39 16.19 11.20
C PRO A 422 -13.36 16.88 12.17
N PHE A 423 -12.91 17.89 12.92
CA PHE A 423 -13.65 18.50 14.03
C PHE A 423 -14.28 19.84 13.65
N VAL A 424 -13.59 20.61 12.80
CA VAL A 424 -14.01 21.95 12.38
C VAL A 424 -13.87 22.05 10.86
N GLY A 425 -14.86 22.69 10.23
CA GLY A 425 -14.81 23.02 8.81
C GLY A 425 -13.76 24.09 8.54
N GLU A 426 -12.93 23.87 7.53
CA GLU A 426 -11.87 24.79 7.11
C GLU A 426 -12.25 25.47 5.79
N ASP A 427 -11.86 26.73 5.63
CA ASP A 427 -11.99 27.44 4.36
C ASP A 427 -11.07 26.79 3.31
N PRO A 428 -11.60 26.28 2.17
CA PRO A 428 -10.80 25.58 1.18
C PRO A 428 -9.69 26.44 0.56
N ILE A 429 -8.49 25.88 0.43
CA ILE A 429 -7.37 26.51 -0.28
C ILE A 429 -7.38 26.25 -1.80
N CYS A 430 -8.41 25.56 -2.29
CA CYS A 430 -8.68 25.30 -3.70
C CYS A 430 -10.16 25.65 -4.00
N GLY A 431 -10.42 26.25 -5.17
CA GLY A 431 -11.74 26.83 -5.48
C GLY A 431 -12.44 26.34 -6.75
N LEU A 432 -11.93 25.32 -7.46
CA LEU A 432 -12.62 24.77 -8.62
C LEU A 432 -13.71 23.76 -8.21
N ASN A 433 -14.82 23.77 -8.93
CA ASN A 433 -15.88 22.78 -8.74
C ASN A 433 -15.46 21.42 -9.33
N GLY A 434 -14.94 20.51 -8.50
CA GLY A 434 -14.49 19.17 -8.92
C GLY A 434 -15.54 18.33 -9.63
N ALA A 435 -16.85 18.58 -9.41
CA ALA A 435 -17.93 17.89 -10.10
C ALA A 435 -17.93 18.15 -11.61
N SER A 436 -17.53 19.36 -12.03
CA SER A 436 -17.43 19.72 -13.45
C SER A 436 -16.37 18.91 -14.22
N HIS A 437 -15.45 18.27 -13.49
CA HIS A 437 -14.38 17.44 -14.03
C HIS A 437 -14.47 15.97 -13.60
N GLY A 438 -15.60 15.52 -13.04
CA GLY A 438 -15.86 14.12 -12.71
C GLY A 438 -15.23 13.60 -11.41
N TRP A 439 -14.51 14.40 -10.65
CA TRP A 439 -13.75 13.93 -9.47
C TRP A 439 -14.58 13.72 -8.20
N ASN A 440 -15.85 14.15 -8.18
CA ASN A 440 -16.69 14.16 -6.97
C ASN A 440 -17.53 12.89 -6.74
N SER A 441 -17.56 11.93 -7.67
CA SER A 441 -18.59 10.87 -7.67
C SER A 441 -18.62 9.98 -6.42
N SER A 442 -17.50 9.91 -5.68
CA SER A 442 -17.33 9.04 -4.51
C SER A 442 -16.96 9.79 -3.23
N ILE A 443 -17.03 11.13 -3.24
CA ILE A 443 -16.63 11.96 -2.10
C ILE A 443 -17.79 12.13 -1.12
N VAL A 444 -17.50 11.93 0.16
CA VAL A 444 -18.46 12.12 1.25
C VAL A 444 -18.42 13.57 1.70
N SER A 445 -19.56 14.24 1.76
CA SER A 445 -19.67 15.68 2.10
C SER A 445 -19.51 15.98 3.61
N ASN A 446 -19.33 14.96 4.45
CA ASN A 446 -19.19 15.12 5.89
C ASN A 446 -17.72 15.47 6.24
N ILE A 447 -17.53 16.57 6.97
CA ILE A 447 -16.21 17.08 7.38
C ILE A 447 -15.36 16.05 8.13
N THR A 448 -15.99 15.11 8.85
CA THR A 448 -15.27 14.08 9.61
C THR A 448 -14.42 13.18 8.70
N TYR A 449 -14.79 13.06 7.42
CA TYR A 449 -14.07 12.30 6.41
C TYR A 449 -13.01 13.13 5.66
N GLY A 450 -12.85 14.41 6.02
CA GLY A 450 -11.96 15.39 5.40
C GLY A 450 -12.62 16.07 4.20
N THR A 451 -12.91 17.36 4.33
CA THR A 451 -13.49 18.16 3.23
C THR A 451 -12.54 18.19 2.04
N VAL A 452 -13.05 17.87 0.85
CA VAL A 452 -12.27 17.84 -0.40
C VAL A 452 -12.52 19.08 -1.24
N SER A 453 -11.46 19.65 -1.79
CA SER A 453 -11.49 20.71 -2.78
C SER A 453 -10.51 20.42 -3.91
N TYR A 454 -10.68 21.12 -5.05
CA TYR A 454 -9.94 20.86 -6.28
C TYR A 454 -9.51 22.17 -6.91
N CYS A 455 -8.34 22.20 -7.54
CA CYS A 455 -7.95 23.35 -8.36
C CYS A 455 -6.91 22.99 -9.42
N ARG A 456 -6.54 23.97 -10.27
CA ARG A 456 -5.35 23.81 -11.12
C ARG A 456 -4.11 23.78 -10.22
N VAL A 457 -3.07 23.10 -10.68
CA VAL A 457 -1.82 23.01 -9.94
C VAL A 457 -1.19 24.40 -9.76
N GLN A 458 -1.35 25.29 -10.73
CA GLN A 458 -0.90 26.69 -10.65
C GLN A 458 -1.60 27.45 -9.54
N ASP A 459 -2.92 27.26 -9.37
CA ASP A 459 -3.68 27.94 -8.33
C ASP A 459 -3.19 27.47 -6.94
N LEU A 460 -3.04 26.14 -6.75
CA LEU A 460 -2.51 25.59 -5.50
C LEU A 460 -1.07 26.08 -5.21
N GLN A 461 -0.24 26.19 -6.25
CA GLN A 461 1.14 26.66 -6.12
C GLN A 461 1.23 28.10 -5.59
N THR A 462 0.26 28.96 -5.86
CA THR A 462 0.24 30.33 -5.30
C THR A 462 0.09 30.34 -3.78
N VAL A 463 -0.46 29.26 -3.20
CA VAL A 463 -0.68 29.10 -1.76
C VAL A 463 0.46 28.30 -1.12
N VAL A 464 0.78 27.14 -1.72
CA VAL A 464 1.73 26.16 -1.16
C VAL A 464 3.19 26.54 -1.43
N GLY A 465 3.49 27.15 -2.57
CA GLY A 465 4.81 27.71 -2.91
C GLY A 465 5.91 26.71 -3.25
N ASN A 466 5.82 25.43 -2.86
CA ASN A 466 6.87 24.43 -3.02
C ASN A 466 6.47 23.19 -3.84
N ILE A 467 5.44 23.30 -4.69
CA ILE A 467 5.10 22.25 -5.65
C ILE A 467 6.14 22.26 -6.79
N PRO A 468 6.73 21.10 -7.14
CA PRO A 468 7.67 21.02 -8.25
C PRO A 468 7.06 21.51 -9.58
N GLN A 469 7.86 22.18 -10.39
CA GLN A 469 7.46 22.65 -11.72
C GLN A 469 7.12 21.46 -12.63
N GLU A 470 7.76 20.30 -12.43
CA GLU A 470 7.44 19.09 -13.17
C GLU A 470 6.03 18.56 -12.86
N ALA A 471 5.40 18.97 -11.75
CA ALA A 471 4.01 18.64 -11.44
C ALA A 471 3.01 19.55 -12.19
N MET A 472 3.46 20.67 -12.76
CA MET A 472 2.60 21.61 -13.47
C MET A 472 2.16 21.07 -14.83
N ALA A 473 0.97 21.50 -15.26
CA ALA A 473 0.44 21.23 -16.59
C ALA A 473 -0.53 22.34 -17.02
N PRO A 474 -0.61 22.70 -18.31
CA PRO A 474 -1.50 23.77 -18.79
C PRO A 474 -2.99 23.39 -18.74
N SER A 475 -3.30 22.09 -18.85
CA SER A 475 -4.67 21.58 -18.94
C SER A 475 -5.11 20.92 -17.63
N ILE A 476 -6.41 20.99 -17.31
CA ILE A 476 -6.99 20.28 -16.16
C ILE A 476 -7.20 18.81 -16.52
N LEU A 477 -6.68 17.91 -15.69
CA LEU A 477 -6.94 16.47 -15.82
C LEU A 477 -8.37 16.16 -15.35
N SER A 478 -9.23 15.74 -16.27
CA SER A 478 -10.60 15.35 -15.97
C SER A 478 -10.70 13.85 -15.68
N PHE A 479 -11.57 13.49 -14.74
CA PHE A 479 -11.93 12.10 -14.46
C PHE A 479 -12.96 11.65 -15.49
N VAL A 480 -12.50 11.30 -16.69
CA VAL A 480 -13.34 10.70 -17.73
C VAL A 480 -12.93 9.24 -17.84
N VAL A 481 -13.80 8.34 -17.35
CA VAL A 481 -13.68 6.93 -17.65
C VAL A 481 -14.15 6.76 -19.09
N SER A 482 -13.25 6.49 -20.03
CA SER A 482 -13.65 6.09 -21.38
C SER A 482 -14.58 4.89 -21.27
N THR A 483 -15.84 5.10 -21.63
CA THR A 483 -16.80 4.01 -21.82
C THR A 483 -16.50 3.41 -23.18
N THR A 484 -15.56 2.47 -23.23
CA THR A 484 -15.33 1.60 -24.39
C THR A 484 -16.19 0.37 -24.28
#